data_AF-A0A183P4K9-F1
#
_entry.id   AF-A0A183P4K9-F1
#
_cell.length_a   1.000
_cell.length_b   1.000
_cell.length_c   1.000
_cell.angle_alpha   90.00
_cell.angle_beta   90.00
_cell.angle_gamma   90.00
#
_symmetry.space_group_name_H-M   'P 1'
#
loop_
_entity.id
_entity.type
_entity.pdbx_description
1 polymer ?
#
loop_
_entity_poly.entity_id
_entity_poly.type
_entity_poly.pdbx_seq_one_letter_code
_entity_poly.pdbx_strand_id
1 'polypeptide(L)'
;MVRQNDQKAREFILELQKQAAKCNFGDQLQVQLRDRLIAGINIPSLGRELLKMPNCSFQDARTACINYEAVNELDIQSMNISNTLLSRRDELQSQGQSKLRSFNSDSYSRVNMKGVSTRNYKANHKGEMKFGKCLSCGKFHSRNSCSFRSAKCFKCGKIGHIQSVCKATVHFASSSTKSCNLNLNNSDVCTMFALF
;
A
#
# COMPACT_ATOMS: atom_id res chain seq x y z
N MET A 1 17.43 -9.71 -8.24
CA MET A 1 16.43 -10.58 -7.60
C MET A 1 15.87 -9.83 -6.42
N VAL A 2 14.55 -9.63 -6.42
CA VAL A 2 13.81 -8.89 -5.40
C VAL A 2 12.61 -9.76 -5.03
N ARG A 3 12.27 -9.82 -3.73
CA ARG A 3 11.11 -10.56 -3.21
C ARG A 3 9.82 -9.99 -3.82
N GLN A 4 8.95 -10.85 -4.34
CA GLN A 4 7.64 -10.43 -4.81
C GLN A 4 6.73 -10.07 -3.62
N ASN A 5 5.70 -9.24 -3.83
CA ASN A 5 4.88 -8.74 -2.72
C ASN A 5 4.19 -9.87 -1.92
N ASP A 6 3.65 -10.85 -2.63
CA ASP A 6 2.90 -11.99 -2.04
C ASP A 6 3.77 -13.22 -1.72
N GLN A 7 5.05 -13.19 -2.08
CA GLN A 7 5.98 -14.30 -1.82
C GLN A 7 6.38 -14.32 -0.35
N LYS A 8 6.27 -15.46 0.34
CA LYS A 8 6.73 -15.59 1.74
C LYS A 8 8.25 -15.49 1.82
N ALA A 9 8.78 -14.89 2.89
CA ALA A 9 10.21 -14.66 3.10
C ALA A 9 10.98 -15.98 3.09
N ARG A 10 10.43 -17.04 3.68
CA ARG A 10 11.02 -18.39 3.65
C ARG A 10 11.26 -18.88 2.21
N GLU A 11 10.32 -18.64 1.30
CA GLU A 11 10.39 -19.12 -0.09
C GLU A 11 11.41 -18.30 -0.87
N PHE A 12 11.43 -16.98 -0.65
CA PHE A 12 12.43 -16.11 -1.21
C PHE A 12 13.85 -16.49 -0.78
N ILE A 13 14.05 -16.82 0.49
CA ILE A 13 15.36 -17.22 1.04
C ILE A 13 15.82 -18.55 0.43
N LEU A 14 14.92 -19.51 0.24
CA LEU A 14 15.25 -20.79 -0.40
C LEU A 14 15.63 -20.62 -1.88
N GLU A 15 14.89 -19.78 -2.62
CA GLU A 15 15.23 -19.40 -4.00
C GLU A 15 16.64 -18.79 -4.06
N LEU A 16 16.95 -17.88 -3.13
CA LEU A 16 18.24 -17.22 -3.01
C LEU A 16 19.37 -18.23 -2.83
N GLN A 17 19.20 -19.17 -1.89
CA GLN A 17 20.16 -20.23 -1.60
C GLN A 17 20.34 -21.17 -2.79
N LYS A 18 19.25 -21.55 -3.46
CA LYS A 18 19.29 -22.40 -4.66
C LYS A 18 20.06 -21.74 -5.80
N GLN A 19 19.94 -20.43 -5.96
CA GLN A 19 20.72 -19.69 -6.96
C GLN A 19 22.18 -19.57 -6.54
N ALA A 20 22.45 -19.27 -5.27
CA ALA A 20 23.81 -19.18 -4.76
C ALA A 20 24.56 -20.53 -4.82
N ALA A 21 23.86 -21.66 -4.69
CA ALA A 21 24.44 -22.99 -4.85
C ALA A 21 24.99 -23.27 -6.26
N LYS A 22 24.59 -22.48 -7.25
CA LYS A 22 25.14 -22.54 -8.63
C LYS A 22 26.38 -21.67 -8.81
N CYS A 23 26.76 -20.90 -7.80
CA CYS A 23 27.84 -19.94 -7.84
C CYS A 23 29.01 -20.36 -6.94
N ASN A 24 30.23 -20.11 -7.40
CA ASN A 24 31.45 -20.45 -6.68
C ASN A 24 31.90 -19.29 -5.77
N PHE A 25 31.11 -18.99 -4.72
CA PHE A 25 31.42 -17.89 -3.80
C PHE A 25 32.46 -18.19 -2.73
N GLY A 26 32.77 -19.48 -2.49
CA GLY A 26 33.70 -19.90 -1.43
C GLY A 26 33.32 -19.32 -0.07
N ASP A 27 34.30 -18.76 0.63
CA ASP A 27 34.13 -18.19 1.98
C ASP A 27 33.20 -16.97 2.02
N GLN A 28 32.96 -16.32 0.88
CA GLN A 28 32.08 -15.16 0.78
C GLN A 28 30.60 -15.54 0.61
N LEU A 29 30.25 -16.82 0.52
CA LEU A 29 28.87 -17.27 0.29
C LEU A 29 27.88 -16.64 1.28
N GLN A 30 28.21 -16.64 2.58
CA GLN A 30 27.32 -16.10 3.61
C GLN A 30 27.16 -14.58 3.51
N VAL A 31 28.23 -13.87 3.14
CA VAL A 31 28.22 -12.41 2.94
C VAL A 31 27.35 -12.07 1.74
N GLN A 32 27.56 -12.76 0.61
CA GLN A 32 26.80 -12.57 -0.63
C GLN A 32 25.30 -12.88 -0.44
N LEU A 33 24.98 -13.97 0.28
CA LEU A 33 23.60 -14.30 0.62
C LEU A 33 22.95 -13.24 1.52
N ARG A 34 23.68 -12.74 2.53
CA ARG A 34 23.20 -11.68 3.41
C ARG A 34 22.91 -10.40 2.64
N ASP A 35 23.89 -9.91 1.89
CA ASP A 35 23.78 -8.62 1.21
C ASP A 35 22.69 -8.68 0.15
N ARG A 36 22.59 -9.80 -0.56
CA ARG A 36 21.51 -10.03 -1.52
C ARG A 36 20.13 -10.18 -0.87
N LEU A 37 20.05 -10.80 0.31
CA LEU A 37 18.81 -10.87 1.08
C LEU A 37 18.37 -9.46 1.50
N ILE A 38 19.26 -8.67 2.10
CA ILE A 38 18.95 -7.30 2.57
C ILE A 38 18.53 -6.40 1.41
N ALA A 39 19.24 -6.44 0.28
CA ALA A 39 18.88 -5.67 -0.91
C ALA A 39 17.59 -6.19 -1.58
N GLY A 40 17.30 -7.48 -1.44
CA GLY A 40 16.18 -8.16 -2.07
C GLY A 40 14.87 -8.10 -1.28
N ILE A 41 14.89 -7.82 0.03
CA ILE A 41 13.66 -7.67 0.81
C ILE A 41 12.93 -6.37 0.45
N ASN A 42 11.68 -6.48 0.02
CA ASN A 42 10.83 -5.31 -0.26
C ASN A 42 10.20 -4.73 1.03
N ILE A 43 10.96 -4.68 2.13
CA ILE A 43 10.48 -4.24 3.46
C ILE A 43 11.46 -3.16 3.98
N PRO A 44 11.17 -1.87 3.74
CA PRO A 44 12.10 -0.78 4.07
C PRO A 44 12.36 -0.58 5.57
N SER A 45 11.41 -0.95 6.44
CA SER A 45 11.60 -0.93 7.90
C SER A 45 12.65 -1.94 8.33
N LEU A 46 12.44 -3.20 7.95
CA LEU A 46 13.33 -4.32 8.27
C LEU A 46 14.72 -4.15 7.64
N GLY A 47 14.81 -3.68 6.39
CA GLY A 47 16.10 -3.42 5.75
C GLY A 47 16.94 -2.39 6.50
N ARG A 48 16.31 -1.32 7.01
CA ARG A 48 17.01 -0.30 7.82
C ARG A 48 17.43 -0.84 9.19
N GLU A 49 16.67 -1.74 9.78
CA GLU A 49 17.00 -2.38 11.05
C GLU A 49 18.22 -3.29 10.90
N LEU A 50 18.22 -4.14 9.86
CA LEU A 50 19.36 -5.02 9.55
C LEU A 50 20.64 -4.25 9.24
N LEU A 51 20.55 -3.12 8.53
CA LEU A 51 21.71 -2.25 8.24
C LEU A 51 22.27 -1.54 9.47
N LYS A 52 21.51 -1.40 10.56
CA LYS A 52 21.98 -0.80 11.83
C LYS A 52 22.68 -1.79 12.73
N MET A 53 22.49 -3.10 12.52
CA MET A 53 23.10 -4.13 13.36
C MET A 53 24.55 -4.36 12.92
N PRO A 54 25.56 -4.06 13.76
CA PRO A 54 26.95 -4.38 13.45
C PRO A 54 27.13 -5.91 13.41
N ASN A 55 27.94 -6.39 12.47
CA ASN A 55 28.23 -7.83 12.27
C ASN A 55 27.00 -8.71 12.00
N CYS A 56 25.91 -8.16 11.46
CA CYS A 56 24.75 -8.93 11.04
C CYS A 56 25.18 -10.09 10.12
N SER A 57 24.89 -11.32 10.53
CA SER A 57 25.13 -12.52 9.71
C SER A 57 23.93 -12.81 8.82
N PHE A 58 24.10 -13.71 7.83
CA PHE A 58 22.98 -14.20 7.03
C PHE A 58 21.88 -14.86 7.89
N GLN A 59 22.25 -15.56 8.97
CA GLN A 59 21.27 -16.19 9.86
C GLN A 59 20.48 -15.16 10.65
N ASP A 60 21.12 -14.06 11.09
CA ASP A 60 20.43 -12.97 11.78
C ASP A 60 19.41 -12.31 10.85
N ALA A 61 19.83 -12.00 9.62
CA ALA A 61 18.96 -11.44 8.59
C ALA A 61 17.79 -12.38 8.25
N ARG A 62 18.05 -13.68 8.10
CA ARG A 62 17.03 -14.71 7.87
C ARG A 62 16.01 -14.74 9.01
N THR A 63 16.48 -14.79 10.24
CA THR A 63 15.64 -14.87 11.44
C THR A 63 14.76 -13.63 11.57
N ALA A 64 15.33 -12.44 11.37
CA ALA A 64 14.59 -11.19 11.40
C ALA A 64 13.49 -11.14 10.32
N CYS A 65 13.76 -11.63 9.10
CA CYS A 65 12.76 -11.72 8.03
C CYS A 65 11.60 -12.65 8.38
N ILE A 66 11.89 -13.83 8.95
CA ILE A 66 10.86 -14.80 9.34
C ILE A 66 10.02 -14.26 10.49
N ASN A 67 10.65 -13.68 11.50
CA ASN A 67 9.96 -13.11 12.66
C ASN A 67 9.06 -11.93 12.27
N TYR A 68 9.53 -11.06 11.37
CA TYR A 68 8.73 -9.95 10.87
C TYR A 68 7.44 -10.42 10.18
N GLU A 69 7.52 -11.48 9.36
CA GLU A 69 6.33 -12.07 8.73
C GLU A 69 5.38 -12.70 9.75
N ALA A 70 5.91 -13.42 10.75
CA ALA A 70 5.11 -14.03 11.79
C ALA A 70 4.35 -12.98 12.62
N VAL A 71 5.02 -11.91 13.04
CA VAL A 71 4.38 -10.80 13.78
C VAL A 71 3.31 -10.11 12.92
N ASN A 72 3.60 -9.82 11.65
CA ASN A 72 2.62 -9.19 10.77
C ASN A 72 1.40 -10.09 10.47
N GLU A 73 1.59 -11.42 10.42
CA GLU A 73 0.50 -12.38 10.27
C GLU A 73 -0.38 -12.43 11.53
N LEU A 74 0.22 -12.40 12.72
CA LEU A 74 -0.50 -12.32 14.00
C LEU A 74 -1.28 -11.00 14.14
N ASP A 75 -0.71 -9.86 13.72
CA ASP A 75 -1.39 -8.57 13.76
C ASP A 75 -2.63 -8.58 12.88
N ILE A 76 -2.55 -9.10 11.64
CA ILE A 76 -3.69 -9.25 10.75
C ILE A 76 -4.76 -10.17 11.35
N GLN A 77 -4.36 -11.29 11.98
CA GLN A 77 -5.30 -12.19 12.66
C GLN A 77 -5.98 -11.51 13.85
N SER A 78 -5.24 -10.77 14.68
CA SER A 78 -5.79 -10.03 15.82
C SER A 78 -6.80 -8.96 15.40
N MET A 79 -6.53 -8.29 14.26
CA MET A 79 -7.39 -7.26 13.68
C MET A 79 -8.67 -7.89 13.11
N ASN A 80 -8.57 -9.08 12.51
CA ASN A 80 -9.74 -9.86 12.05
C ASN A 80 -10.61 -10.35 13.23
N ILE A 81 -10.01 -10.78 14.33
CA ILE A 81 -10.73 -11.16 15.56
C ILE A 81 -11.47 -9.94 16.13
N SER A 82 -10.80 -8.80 16.20
CA SER A 82 -11.38 -7.55 16.70
C SER A 82 -12.57 -7.08 15.86
N ASN A 83 -12.46 -7.17 14.53
CA ASN A 83 -13.56 -6.87 13.61
C ASN A 83 -14.74 -7.85 13.74
N THR A 84 -14.46 -9.14 13.97
CA THR A 84 -15.50 -10.16 14.21
C THR A 84 -16.25 -9.91 15.52
N LEU A 85 -15.55 -9.47 16.58
CA LEU A 85 -16.17 -9.12 17.86
C LEU A 85 -16.97 -7.82 17.79
N LEU A 86 -16.56 -6.85 16.98
CA LEU A 86 -17.31 -5.62 16.73
C LEU A 86 -18.63 -5.90 16.00
N SER A 87 -18.61 -6.72 14.94
CA SER A 87 -19.84 -7.12 14.22
C SER A 87 -20.84 -7.86 15.12
N ARG A 88 -20.36 -8.65 16.10
CA ARG A 88 -21.23 -9.34 17.08
C ARG A 88 -21.94 -8.38 18.05
N ARG A 89 -21.38 -7.19 18.28
CA ARG A 89 -21.96 -6.18 19.18
C ARG A 89 -23.11 -5.41 18.51
N ASP A 90 -23.08 -5.24 17.18
CA ASP A 90 -24.16 -4.60 16.42
C ASP A 90 -25.42 -5.48 16.32
N GLU A 91 -25.29 -6.81 16.23
CA GLU A 91 -26.46 -7.71 16.18
C GLU A 91 -27.24 -7.77 17.51
N LEU A 92 -26.58 -7.51 18.65
CA LEU A 92 -27.23 -7.49 19.97
C LEU A 92 -27.98 -6.17 20.26
N GLN A 93 -27.79 -5.11 19.46
CA GLN A 93 -28.53 -3.84 19.63
C GLN A 93 -29.80 -3.77 18.77
N SER A 94 -29.96 -4.61 17.75
CA SER A 94 -31.13 -4.60 16.86
C SER A 94 -32.38 -5.33 17.40
N GLN A 95 -32.32 -6.01 18.54
CA GLN A 95 -33.45 -6.81 19.06
C GLN A 95 -34.22 -6.16 20.23
N GLY A 96 -33.92 -4.90 20.58
CA GLY A 96 -34.41 -4.25 21.80
C GLY A 96 -35.33 -3.03 21.65
N GLN A 97 -35.89 -2.73 20.48
CA GLN A 97 -36.78 -1.56 20.32
C GLN A 97 -38.04 -1.88 19.51
N SER A 98 -38.98 -2.59 20.12
CA SER A 98 -40.38 -2.57 19.69
C SER A 98 -41.29 -2.46 20.90
N LYS A 99 -41.50 -1.22 21.37
CA LYS A 99 -42.71 -0.76 22.07
C LYS A 99 -42.53 0.70 22.50
N LEU A 100 -43.07 1.63 21.71
CA LEU A 100 -43.94 2.67 22.26
C LEU A 100 -44.82 3.22 21.14
N ARG A 101 -46.13 3.07 21.32
CA ARG A 101 -47.14 3.81 20.56
C ARG A 101 -47.16 5.25 21.06
N SER A 102 -47.36 6.21 20.16
CA SER A 102 -48.17 7.39 20.48
C SER A 102 -48.76 7.99 19.20
N PHE A 103 -50.06 8.29 19.27
CA PHE A 103 -50.89 8.89 18.24
C PHE A 103 -50.77 10.43 18.28
N ASN A 104 -50.76 11.07 17.11
CA ASN A 104 -51.72 12.10 16.69
C ASN A 104 -51.42 12.45 15.21
N SER A 105 -52.35 12.18 14.30
CA SER A 105 -53.35 13.13 13.80
C SER A 105 -52.72 14.46 13.39
N ASP A 106 -52.56 14.67 12.08
CA ASP A 106 -53.33 15.72 11.43
C ASP A 106 -53.35 15.59 9.90
N SER A 107 -54.47 16.06 9.38
CA SER A 107 -55.11 15.72 8.12
C SER A 107 -54.82 16.75 7.02
N TYR A 108 -54.92 16.31 5.75
CA TYR A 108 -55.05 17.05 4.46
C TYR A 108 -54.13 18.27 4.20
N SER A 109 -53.35 18.34 3.12
CA SER A 109 -53.82 18.70 1.76
C SER A 109 -52.71 18.55 0.72
N ARG A 110 -53.02 18.05 -0.48
CA ARG A 110 -52.27 18.36 -1.70
C ARG A 110 -52.66 19.77 -2.15
N VAL A 111 -51.71 20.61 -2.56
CA VAL A 111 -51.51 21.00 -3.97
C VAL A 111 -50.31 21.94 -4.15
N ASN A 112 -49.61 21.67 -5.25
CA ASN A 112 -48.60 22.39 -6.01
C ASN A 112 -48.69 23.93 -6.09
N MET A 113 -47.55 24.63 -6.01
CA MET A 113 -47.28 25.87 -6.76
C MET A 113 -45.81 25.99 -7.19
N LYS A 114 -45.63 26.28 -8.48
CA LYS A 114 -44.40 26.65 -9.18
C LYS A 114 -43.85 28.00 -8.67
N GLY A 115 -42.53 28.18 -8.68
CA GLY A 115 -41.96 29.54 -8.55
C GLY A 115 -40.46 29.62 -8.30
N VAL A 116 -39.70 29.70 -9.39
CA VAL A 116 -38.44 30.44 -9.64
C VAL A 116 -37.51 30.83 -8.47
N SER A 117 -36.26 30.38 -8.63
CA SER A 117 -34.98 30.99 -8.24
C SER A 117 -34.97 32.22 -7.33
N THR A 118 -34.42 32.03 -6.13
CA THR A 118 -33.28 32.81 -5.59
C THR A 118 -32.81 32.12 -4.31
N ARG A 119 -31.67 31.43 -4.32
CA ARG A 119 -31.08 30.93 -3.07
C ARG A 119 -30.15 31.99 -2.48
N ASN A 120 -30.75 32.75 -1.56
CA ASN A 120 -30.08 33.64 -0.64
C ASN A 120 -29.20 32.87 0.35
N TYR A 121 -28.03 33.44 0.60
CA TYR A 121 -27.05 33.05 1.60
C TYR A 121 -27.66 33.16 3.00
N LYS A 122 -27.84 32.04 3.69
CA LYS A 122 -28.00 32.01 5.15
C LYS A 122 -27.02 31.00 5.73
N ALA A 123 -26.00 31.56 6.38
CA ALA A 123 -25.03 30.85 7.19
C ALA A 123 -25.76 30.07 8.29
N ASN A 124 -25.55 28.75 8.31
CA ASN A 124 -25.45 27.90 9.50
C ASN A 124 -25.20 26.46 9.03
N HIS A 125 -23.94 26.13 8.73
CA HIS A 125 -23.55 24.75 8.47
C HIS A 125 -22.48 24.31 9.45
N LYS A 126 -22.87 23.49 10.44
CA LYS A 126 -22.03 22.39 10.94
C LYS A 126 -21.88 21.35 9.83
N GLY A 127 -21.29 21.75 8.70
CA GLY A 127 -21.10 20.89 7.55
C GLY A 127 -19.82 20.10 7.75
N GLU A 128 -19.92 18.78 7.81
CA GLU A 128 -18.79 17.92 7.47
C GLU A 128 -18.24 18.41 6.12
N MET A 129 -17.03 18.97 6.14
CA MET A 129 -16.35 19.40 4.93
C MET A 129 -16.05 18.15 4.12
N LYS A 130 -16.98 17.73 3.25
CA LYS A 130 -16.76 16.59 2.35
C LYS A 130 -15.72 17.01 1.32
N PHE A 131 -14.44 16.80 1.64
CA PHE A 131 -13.35 17.04 0.72
C PHE A 131 -13.55 16.16 -0.51
N GLY A 132 -13.48 16.74 -1.70
CA GLY A 132 -13.43 15.96 -2.95
C GLY A 132 -12.15 15.13 -3.04
N LYS A 133 -12.05 14.27 -4.07
CA LYS A 133 -10.82 13.52 -4.35
C LYS A 133 -9.67 14.51 -4.60
N CYS A 134 -8.56 14.30 -3.91
CA CYS A 134 -7.36 15.12 -4.03
C CYS A 134 -6.79 15.03 -5.45
N LEU A 135 -6.58 16.18 -6.09
CA LEU A 135 -6.05 16.26 -7.45
C LEU A 135 -4.58 15.80 -7.57
N SER A 136 -3.88 15.58 -6.45
CA SER A 136 -2.47 15.14 -6.46
C SER A 136 -2.32 13.63 -6.44
N CYS A 137 -3.16 12.94 -5.69
CA CYS A 137 -3.03 11.50 -5.42
C CYS A 137 -4.33 10.71 -5.52
N GLY A 138 -5.49 11.37 -5.66
CA GLY A 138 -6.79 10.74 -5.86
C GLY A 138 -7.54 10.33 -4.58
N LYS A 139 -6.92 10.44 -3.40
CA LYS A 139 -7.55 10.11 -2.09
C LYS A 139 -8.38 11.27 -1.53
N PHE A 140 -9.29 11.00 -0.60
CA PHE A 140 -10.15 12.01 0.02
C PHE A 140 -9.44 12.76 1.15
N HIS A 141 -8.94 13.97 0.84
CA HIS A 141 -8.39 14.93 1.80
C HIS A 141 -8.20 16.29 1.12
N SER A 142 -7.96 17.33 1.92
CA SER A 142 -7.56 18.63 1.39
C SER A 142 -6.22 18.54 0.64
N ARG A 143 -6.14 19.15 -0.55
CA ARG A 143 -4.89 19.25 -1.34
C ARG A 143 -3.70 19.72 -0.49
N ASN A 144 -3.94 20.58 0.50
CA ASN A 144 -2.90 21.18 1.34
C ASN A 144 -2.27 20.16 2.30
N SER A 145 -3.01 19.13 2.72
CA SER A 145 -2.50 18.05 3.58
C SER A 145 -1.92 16.88 2.78
N CYS A 146 -1.87 16.99 1.45
CA CYS A 146 -1.36 15.92 0.60
C CYS A 146 0.17 15.90 0.56
N SER A 147 0.79 14.79 0.98
CA SER A 147 2.25 14.58 0.85
C SER A 147 2.74 14.64 -0.61
N PHE A 148 1.86 14.34 -1.57
CA PHE A 148 2.16 14.37 -3.00
C PHE A 148 1.76 15.70 -3.68
N ARG A 149 1.46 16.75 -2.90
CA ARG A 149 1.04 18.07 -3.41
C ARG A 149 2.03 18.66 -4.42
N SER A 150 3.32 18.37 -4.25
CA SER A 150 4.42 18.85 -5.10
C SER A 150 5.14 17.71 -5.84
N ALA A 151 4.53 16.52 -5.94
CA ALA A 151 5.13 15.40 -6.64
C ALA A 151 5.20 15.66 -8.16
N LYS A 152 6.32 15.25 -8.79
CA LYS A 152 6.48 15.30 -10.25
C LYS A 152 5.85 14.06 -10.88
N CYS A 153 4.98 14.26 -11.87
CA CYS A 153 4.31 13.16 -12.56
C CYS A 153 5.28 12.42 -13.49
N PHE A 154 5.44 11.11 -13.32
CA PHE A 154 6.27 10.27 -14.20
C PHE A 154 5.74 10.17 -15.64
N LYS A 155 4.43 10.37 -15.85
CA LYS A 155 3.80 10.27 -17.18
C LYS A 155 3.91 11.55 -18.01
N CYS A 156 3.75 12.72 -17.40
CA CYS A 156 3.72 14.00 -18.14
C CYS A 156 4.81 15.00 -17.71
N GLY A 157 5.63 14.65 -16.72
CA GLY A 157 6.72 15.50 -16.21
C GLY A 157 6.27 16.72 -15.40
N LYS A 158 4.97 17.04 -15.33
CA LYS A 158 4.45 18.23 -14.61
C LYS A 158 4.40 17.99 -13.10
N ILE A 159 4.65 19.05 -12.33
CA ILE A 159 4.59 19.05 -10.86
C ILE A 159 3.14 19.18 -10.39
N GLY A 160 2.81 18.50 -9.30
CA GLY A 160 1.57 18.64 -8.57
C GLY A 160 0.68 17.40 -8.61
N HIS A 161 1.07 16.32 -9.27
CA HIS A 161 0.26 15.11 -9.28
C HIS A 161 1.11 13.88 -9.60
N ILE A 162 0.62 12.72 -9.20
CA ILE A 162 1.25 11.44 -9.51
C ILE A 162 0.65 10.82 -10.78
N GLN A 163 1.34 9.82 -11.33
CA GLN A 163 0.95 9.15 -12.57
C GLN A 163 -0.48 8.58 -12.54
N SER A 164 -0.95 8.09 -11.38
CA SER A 164 -2.28 7.46 -11.27
C SER A 164 -3.46 8.41 -11.49
N VAL A 165 -3.28 9.71 -11.31
CA VAL A 165 -4.31 10.75 -11.55
C VAL A 165 -4.00 11.62 -12.77
N CYS A 166 -2.99 11.25 -13.54
CA CYS A 166 -2.55 12.01 -14.71
C CYS A 166 -3.54 11.85 -15.87
N LYS A 167 -4.14 12.97 -16.29
CA LYS A 167 -5.09 13.03 -17.42
C LYS A 167 -4.43 13.27 -18.78
N ALA A 168 -3.10 13.43 -18.84
CA ALA A 168 -2.42 13.64 -20.10
C ALA A 168 -2.47 12.36 -20.96
N THR A 169 -2.89 12.49 -22.21
CA THR A 169 -2.61 11.52 -23.28
C THR A 169 -1.19 11.79 -23.78
N VAL A 170 -0.38 10.74 -23.88
CA VAL A 170 1.03 10.85 -24.23
C VAL A 170 1.19 11.27 -25.70
N HIS A 171 1.86 12.40 -25.95
CA HIS A 171 2.64 12.55 -27.18
C HIS A 171 4.01 11.95 -26.90
N PHE A 172 4.20 10.73 -27.40
CA PHE A 172 5.44 9.97 -27.28
C PHE A 172 6.48 10.58 -28.22
N ALA A 173 7.48 11.27 -27.68
CA ALA A 173 8.76 11.42 -28.39
C ALA A 173 9.58 10.16 -28.09
N SER A 174 9.71 9.31 -29.11
CA SER A 174 10.34 7.99 -29.05
C SER A 174 11.75 8.05 -28.50
N SER A 175 11.98 7.42 -27.34
CA SER A 175 13.29 6.91 -26.94
C SER A 175 13.16 5.40 -26.89
N SER A 176 13.82 4.73 -27.84
CA SER A 176 13.73 3.29 -28.10
C SER A 176 14.15 2.45 -26.89
N THR A 177 13.19 1.90 -26.15
CA THR A 177 13.47 0.81 -25.19
C THR A 177 13.40 -0.52 -25.92
N LYS A 178 14.58 -1.10 -26.21
CA LYS A 178 14.71 -2.50 -26.61
C LYS A 178 14.07 -3.37 -25.52
N SER A 179 13.08 -4.18 -25.91
CA SER A 179 12.61 -5.31 -25.13
C SER A 179 13.74 -6.33 -25.07
N CYS A 180 14.36 -6.49 -23.90
CA CYS A 180 15.23 -7.62 -23.63
C CYS A 180 14.44 -8.67 -22.86
N ASN A 181 14.00 -9.69 -23.60
CA ASN A 181 13.65 -11.00 -23.08
C ASN A 181 14.96 -11.62 -22.56
N LEU A 182 15.18 -11.60 -21.24
CA LEU A 182 16.41 -12.14 -20.66
C LEU A 182 16.16 -13.55 -20.15
N ASN A 183 16.52 -14.52 -20.99
CA ASN A 183 16.83 -15.87 -20.54
C ASN A 183 18.20 -15.79 -19.85
N LEU A 184 18.22 -15.90 -18.52
CA LEU A 184 19.38 -15.57 -17.68
C LEU A 184 20.25 -16.83 -17.51
N ASN A 185 21.45 -16.82 -18.10
CA ASN A 185 22.39 -17.93 -17.98
C ASN A 185 23.01 -17.96 -16.58
N ASN A 186 23.55 -19.12 -16.16
CA ASN A 186 24.15 -19.29 -14.82
C ASN A 186 25.28 -18.28 -14.51
N SER A 187 25.98 -17.77 -15.52
CA SER A 187 27.00 -16.71 -15.35
C SER A 187 26.38 -15.35 -14.98
N ASP A 188 25.20 -15.02 -15.51
CA ASP A 188 24.51 -13.76 -15.23
C ASP A 188 23.90 -13.74 -13.82
N VAL A 189 23.52 -14.92 -13.31
CA VAL A 189 23.01 -15.10 -11.94
C VAL A 189 24.09 -14.77 -10.91
N CYS A 190 25.35 -15.16 -11.14
CA CYS A 190 26.44 -14.86 -10.21
C CYS A 190 26.87 -13.38 -10.28
N THR A 191 26.89 -12.77 -11.48
CA THR A 191 27.15 -11.32 -11.63
C THR A 191 26.08 -10.47 -10.92
N MET A 192 24.83 -10.93 -10.90
CA MET A 192 23.73 -10.29 -10.17
C MET A 192 23.88 -10.31 -8.64
N PHE A 193 24.72 -11.19 -8.09
CA PHE A 193 25.09 -11.16 -6.67
C PHE A 193 26.22 -10.15 -6.41
N ALA A 194 27.15 -9.96 -7.36
CA ALA A 194 28.33 -9.10 -7.22
C ALA A 194 28.11 -7.58 -7.42
N LEU A 195 26.87 -7.12 -7.63
CA LEU A 195 26.55 -5.72 -7.98
C LEU A 195 26.19 -4.79 -6.80
N PHE A 196 26.58 -5.12 -5.58
CA PHE A 196 26.45 -4.21 -4.43
C PHE A 196 27.70 -4.26 -3.54
#